data_AF-D9WTF2-F1
#
_entry.id   AF-D9WTF2-F1
#
_cell.length_a   1.000
_cell.length_b   1.000
_cell.length_c   1.000
_cell.angle_alpha   90.00
_cell.angle_beta   90.00
_cell.angle_gamma   90.00
#
_symmetry.space_group_name_H-M   'P 1'
#
loop_
_entity.id
_entity.type
_entity.pdbx_description
1 polymer ?
#
loop_
_entity_poly.entity_id
_entity_poly.type
_entity_poly.pdbx_seq_one_letter_code
_entity_poly.pdbx_strand_id
1 'polypeptide(L)'
;DEGVETMADIGIVMLDNRIPRPAGDVGNPASFDFPVAMAVAPGAGTRQVVERSAEGLLPALTAAATGLQDAGAAAVTTCCGFLAVHQPELADALRVPVATSSLLQVPLVLQTLRHDQRCCVLTVNASTLTDAHLQAVG
;
A
#
# COMPACT_ATOMS: atom_id res chain seq x y z
N ASP A 1 29.66 -20.11 -2.99
CA ASP A 1 29.17 -20.31 -1.64
C ASP A 1 29.43 -19.02 -0.90
N GLU A 2 28.43 -18.15 -0.90
CA GLU A 2 28.24 -16.95 -0.06
C GLU A 2 26.92 -16.36 -0.54
N GLY A 3 25.86 -16.65 0.22
CA GLY A 3 24.51 -16.21 -0.07
C GLY A 3 24.44 -14.69 0.04
N VAL A 4 24.26 -14.03 -1.10
CA VAL A 4 23.65 -12.70 -1.12
C VAL A 4 22.23 -12.90 -0.60
N GLU A 5 22.06 -12.67 0.69
CA GLU A 5 20.76 -12.48 1.31
C GLU A 5 20.07 -11.41 0.46
N THR A 6 19.14 -11.83 -0.40
CA THR A 6 18.52 -10.93 -1.36
C THR A 6 17.59 -10.03 -0.55
N MET A 7 18.13 -8.91 -0.08
CA MET A 7 17.35 -7.83 0.52
C MET A 7 16.32 -7.43 -0.53
N ALA A 8 15.03 -7.53 -0.18
CA ALA A 8 14.00 -7.10 -1.10
C ALA A 8 14.12 -5.59 -1.31
N ASP A 9 14.01 -5.12 -2.55
CA ASP A 9 14.01 -3.68 -2.82
C ASP A 9 12.71 -3.07 -2.27
N ILE A 10 11.59 -3.79 -2.44
CA ILE A 10 10.26 -3.34 -2.02
C ILE A 10 9.56 -4.41 -1.17
N GLY A 11 9.10 -4.01 0.01
CA GLY A 11 8.17 -4.78 0.83
C GLY A 11 6.72 -4.44 0.50
N ILE A 12 5.85 -5.45 0.41
CA ILE A 12 4.45 -5.28 0.04
C ILE A 12 3.56 -5.86 1.16
N VAL A 13 2.81 -4.99 1.83
CA VAL A 13 1.80 -5.41 2.80
C VAL A 13 0.55 -5.92 2.06
N MET A 14 0.27 -7.20 2.26
CA MET A 14 -0.83 -7.93 1.64
C MET A 14 -2.06 -7.96 2.55
N LEU A 15 -3.23 -7.82 1.94
CA LEU A 15 -4.50 -8.05 2.63
C LEU A 15 -4.67 -9.53 2.99
N ASP A 16 -5.35 -9.79 4.10
CA ASP A 16 -5.74 -11.14 4.53
C ASP A 16 -6.94 -11.63 3.70
N ASN A 17 -6.66 -11.98 2.44
CA ASN A 17 -7.62 -12.53 1.51
C ASN A 17 -7.00 -13.61 0.64
N ARG A 18 -7.87 -14.48 0.09
CA ARG A 18 -7.47 -15.58 -0.80
C ARG A 18 -8.08 -15.36 -2.16
N ILE A 19 -7.38 -14.57 -2.98
CA ILE A 19 -7.75 -14.31 -4.37
C ILE A 19 -6.65 -14.79 -5.31
N PRO A 20 -6.97 -15.16 -6.57
CA PRO A 20 -5.95 -15.46 -7.56
C PRO A 20 -5.00 -14.27 -7.76
N ARG A 21 -3.69 -14.56 -7.87
CA ARG A 21 -2.62 -13.56 -8.06
C ARG A 21 -1.92 -13.86 -9.39
N PRO A 22 -2.53 -13.58 -10.56
CA PRO A 22 -1.86 -13.78 -11.84
C PRO A 22 -0.66 -12.84 -11.99
N ALA A 23 0.24 -13.12 -12.94
CA ALA A 23 1.29 -12.16 -13.28
C ALA A 23 0.65 -10.83 -13.72
N GLY A 24 1.17 -9.71 -13.22
CA GLY A 24 0.56 -8.39 -13.28
C GLY A 24 -0.15 -7.96 -11.98
N ASP A 25 -0.46 -8.89 -11.07
CA ASP A 25 -0.95 -8.55 -9.73
C ASP A 25 0.21 -8.19 -8.80
N VAL A 26 0.02 -7.16 -7.97
CA VAL A 26 1.02 -6.68 -6.99
C VAL A 26 1.41 -7.76 -5.96
N GLY A 27 0.52 -8.72 -5.68
CA GLY A 27 0.76 -9.86 -4.82
C GLY A 27 1.39 -11.07 -5.51
N ASN A 28 1.82 -10.94 -6.78
CA ASN A 28 2.59 -11.95 -7.48
C ASN A 28 4.03 -11.46 -7.68
N PRO A 29 5.05 -12.14 -7.11
CA PRO A 29 6.45 -11.76 -7.31
C PRO A 29 6.89 -11.74 -8.78
N ALA A 30 6.28 -12.55 -9.65
CA ALA A 30 6.57 -12.58 -11.08
C ALA A 30 6.09 -11.34 -11.84
N SER A 31 5.38 -10.42 -11.17
CA SER A 31 4.99 -9.12 -11.73
C SER A 31 6.13 -8.11 -11.75
N PHE A 32 7.26 -8.41 -11.10
CA PHE A 32 8.38 -7.48 -10.92
C PHE A 32 9.66 -8.06 -11.50
N ASP A 33 10.49 -7.19 -12.08
CA ASP A 33 11.85 -7.48 -12.56
C ASP A 33 12.92 -7.22 -11.47
N PHE A 34 12.48 -6.88 -10.25
CA PHE A 34 13.28 -6.67 -9.06
C PHE A 34 12.75 -7.49 -7.87
N PRO A 35 13.57 -7.78 -6.85
CA PRO A 35 13.15 -8.58 -5.70
C PRO A 35 12.10 -7.84 -4.84
N VAL A 36 11.01 -8.55 -4.53
CA VAL A 36 9.96 -8.08 -3.62
C VAL A 36 9.76 -9.06 -2.46
N ALA A 37 9.47 -8.53 -1.28
CA ALA A 37 9.03 -9.30 -0.12
C ALA A 37 7.55 -9.00 0.18
N MET A 38 6.81 -9.99 0.66
CA MET A 38 5.38 -9.84 0.95
C MET A 38 5.06 -10.32 2.36
N ALA A 39 4.24 -9.56 3.07
CA ALA A 39 3.76 -9.93 4.40
C ALA A 39 2.25 -9.66 4.50
N VAL A 40 1.49 -10.64 4.97
CA VAL A 40 0.05 -10.48 5.18
C VAL A 40 -0.19 -9.74 6.50
N ALA A 41 -1.05 -8.72 6.49
CA ALA A 41 -1.55 -8.08 7.69
C ALA A 41 -2.80 -8.85 8.21
N PRO A 42 -2.71 -9.60 9.32
CA PRO A 42 -3.80 -10.45 9.76
C PRO A 42 -5.07 -9.67 10.06
N GLY A 43 -6.23 -10.18 9.63
CA GLY A 43 -7.53 -9.53 9.83
C GLY A 43 -7.82 -8.36 8.87
N ALA A 44 -6.84 -7.93 8.07
CA ALA A 44 -7.02 -6.92 7.03
C ALA A 44 -7.66 -7.50 5.76
N GLY A 45 -8.88 -8.04 5.89
CA GLY A 45 -9.66 -8.53 4.76
C GLY A 45 -10.21 -7.39 3.90
N THR A 46 -10.60 -7.71 2.65
CA THR A 46 -11.14 -6.73 1.69
C THR A 46 -12.30 -5.93 2.28
N ARG A 47 -13.20 -6.59 3.02
CA ARG A 47 -14.34 -5.93 3.65
C ARG A 47 -13.92 -4.93 4.73
N GLN A 48 -12.98 -5.32 5.59
CA GLN A 48 -12.48 -4.48 6.67
C GLN A 48 -11.78 -3.24 6.11
N VAL A 49 -11.01 -3.41 5.04
CA VAL A 49 -10.27 -2.31 4.41
C VAL A 49 -11.19 -1.41 3.59
N VAL A 50 -12.01 -1.97 2.69
CA VAL A 50 -12.79 -1.19 1.72
C VAL A 50 -14.11 -0.69 2.30
N GLU A 51 -14.80 -1.49 3.13
CA GLU A 51 -16.14 -1.13 3.66
C GLU A 51 -16.12 -0.55 5.07
N ARG A 52 -15.02 -0.74 5.81
CA ARG A 52 -14.90 -0.32 7.22
C ARG A 52 -13.70 0.59 7.48
N SER A 53 -13.21 1.26 6.44
CA SER A 53 -12.15 2.27 6.53
C SER A 53 -10.88 1.77 7.24
N ALA A 54 -10.59 0.47 7.14
CA ALA A 54 -9.48 -0.18 7.82
C ALA A 54 -9.42 0.11 9.35
N GLU A 55 -10.57 0.32 9.99
CA GLU A 55 -10.65 0.63 11.42
C GLU A 55 -10.04 -0.49 12.27
N GLY A 56 -9.18 -0.13 13.21
CA GLY A 56 -8.52 -1.08 14.12
C GLY A 56 -7.42 -1.93 13.47
N LEU A 57 -7.12 -1.74 12.17
CA LEU A 57 -6.10 -2.53 11.47
C LEU A 57 -4.68 -1.99 11.59
N LEU A 58 -4.51 -0.74 12.05
CA LEU A 58 -3.20 -0.09 12.12
C LEU A 58 -2.13 -0.95 12.83
N PRO A 59 -2.38 -1.58 14.01
CA PRO A 59 -1.37 -2.42 14.65
C PRO A 59 -0.90 -3.60 13.79
N ALA A 60 -1.82 -4.26 13.07
CA ALA A 60 -1.50 -5.38 12.20
C ALA A 60 -0.75 -4.93 10.94
N LEU A 61 -1.15 -3.79 10.38
CA LEU A 61 -0.48 -3.16 9.23
C LEU A 61 0.95 -2.73 9.60
N THR A 62 1.13 -2.06 10.73
CA THR A 62 2.44 -1.64 11.25
C THR A 62 3.33 -2.85 11.52
N ALA A 63 2.81 -3.91 12.16
CA ALA A 63 3.61 -5.12 12.41
C ALA A 63 4.09 -5.79 11.12
N ALA A 64 3.23 -5.90 10.10
CA ALA A 64 3.60 -6.45 8.80
C ALA A 64 4.64 -5.57 8.09
N ALA A 65 4.43 -4.24 8.08
CA ALA A 65 5.31 -3.28 7.44
C ALA A 65 6.70 -3.22 8.11
N THR A 66 6.75 -3.20 9.44
CA THR A 66 8.00 -3.25 10.22
C THR A 66 8.72 -4.58 10.01
N GLY A 67 8.00 -5.71 9.94
CA GLY A 67 8.60 -7.00 9.62
C GLY A 67 9.29 -7.02 8.25
N LEU A 68 8.68 -6.40 7.23
CA LEU A 68 9.28 -6.26 5.90
C LEU A 68 10.53 -5.38 5.92
N GLN A 69 10.47 -4.25 6.64
CA GLN A 69 11.62 -3.36 6.84
C GLN A 69 12.78 -4.04 7.58
N ASP A 70 12.47 -4.82 8.62
CA ASP A 70 13.49 -5.57 9.38
C ASP A 70 14.07 -6.73 8.57
N ALA A 71 13.32 -7.25 7.59
CA ALA A 71 13.81 -8.17 6.58
C ALA A 71 14.58 -7.49 5.42
N GLY A 72 14.87 -6.19 5.53
CA GLY A 72 15.73 -5.46 4.60
C GLY A 72 15.02 -4.72 3.47
N ALA A 73 13.68 -4.60 3.50
CA ALA A 73 12.96 -3.79 2.50
C ALA A 73 13.42 -2.33 2.50
N ALA A 74 13.89 -1.83 1.35
CA ALA A 74 14.35 -0.44 1.21
C ALA A 74 13.20 0.58 1.15
N ALA A 75 12.00 0.12 0.79
CA ALA A 75 10.74 0.84 0.93
C ALA A 75 9.57 -0.13 1.10
N VAL A 76 8.44 0.35 1.58
CA VAL A 76 7.22 -0.45 1.77
C VAL A 76 6.04 0.13 0.97
N THR A 77 5.22 -0.74 0.40
CA THR A 77 3.94 -0.39 -0.21
C THR A 77 2.85 -1.38 0.22
N THR A 78 1.64 -1.22 -0.29
CA THR A 78 0.51 -2.10 0.01
C THR A 78 -0.19 -2.55 -1.26
N CYS A 79 -1.00 -3.62 -1.15
CA CYS A 79 -1.77 -4.12 -2.29
C CYS A 79 -3.16 -3.48 -2.49
N CYS A 80 -3.60 -2.57 -1.61
CA CYS A 80 -4.94 -1.98 -1.69
C CYS A 80 -4.91 -0.48 -1.40
N GLY A 81 -5.32 0.32 -2.39
CA GLY A 81 -5.28 1.79 -2.28
C GLY A 81 -6.19 2.40 -1.20
N PHE A 82 -7.13 1.64 -0.63
CA PHE A 82 -7.95 2.09 0.50
C PHE A 82 -7.17 2.16 1.82
N LEU A 83 -5.97 1.56 1.88
CA LEU A 83 -5.05 1.75 3.01
C LEU A 83 -4.42 3.16 3.05
N ALA A 84 -4.77 4.04 2.09
CA ALA A 84 -4.45 5.46 2.09
C ALA A 84 -4.73 6.15 3.44
N VAL A 85 -5.80 5.77 4.13
CA VAL A 85 -6.17 6.35 5.43
C VAL A 85 -5.11 6.17 6.52
N HIS A 86 -4.23 5.19 6.39
CA HIS A 86 -3.14 4.91 7.35
C HIS A 86 -1.77 5.36 6.82
N GLN A 87 -1.74 6.17 5.74
CA GLN A 87 -0.50 6.68 5.18
C GLN A 87 0.38 7.42 6.21
N PRO A 88 -0.12 8.42 6.96
CA PRO A 88 0.75 9.16 7.88
C PRO A 88 1.22 8.28 9.04
N GLU A 89 0.36 7.45 9.62
CA GLU A 89 0.72 6.59 10.75
C GLU A 89 1.76 5.53 10.37
N LEU A 90 1.66 4.96 9.17
CA LEU A 90 2.68 4.04 8.67
C LEU A 90 3.98 4.78 8.33
N ALA A 91 3.91 6.00 7.78
CA ALA A 91 5.10 6.78 7.49
C ALA A 91 5.87 7.14 8.77
N ASP A 92 5.17 7.45 9.86
CA ASP A 92 5.78 7.74 11.16
C ASP A 92 6.34 6.48 11.85
N ALA A 93 5.77 5.31 11.59
CA ALA A 93 6.17 4.06 12.22
C ALA A 93 7.40 3.39 11.57
N LEU A 94 7.72 3.72 10.31
CA LEU A 94 8.80 3.11 9.56
C LEU A 94 10.03 4.03 9.45
N ARG A 95 11.23 3.43 9.42
CA ARG A 95 12.52 4.08 9.11
C ARG A 95 12.83 4.13 7.60
N VAL A 96 11.97 3.52 6.78
CA VAL A 96 12.07 3.53 5.31
C VAL A 96 10.82 4.18 4.70
N PRO A 97 10.89 4.70 3.47
CA PRO A 97 9.72 5.29 2.82
C PRO A 97 8.57 4.29 2.68
N VAL A 98 7.33 4.77 2.86
CA VAL A 98 6.12 3.98 2.64
C VAL A 98 5.16 4.71 1.71
N ALA A 99 4.59 3.97 0.76
CA ALA A 99 3.54 4.43 -0.14
C ALA A 99 2.35 3.48 -0.09
N THR A 100 1.33 3.83 0.68
CA THR A 100 0.18 2.93 0.92
C THR A 100 -0.77 2.85 -0.26
N SER A 101 -0.79 3.86 -1.14
CA SER A 101 -1.80 3.98 -2.20
C SER A 101 -1.26 4.75 -3.40
N SER A 102 -1.78 4.41 -4.58
CA SER A 102 -1.56 5.22 -5.80
C SER A 102 -2.16 6.62 -5.69
N LEU A 103 -3.07 6.85 -4.73
CA LEU A 103 -3.65 8.18 -4.48
C LEU A 103 -2.60 9.23 -4.06
N LEU A 104 -1.44 8.82 -3.54
CA LEU A 104 -0.29 9.71 -3.29
C LEU A 104 0.19 10.46 -4.55
N GLN A 105 -0.14 9.95 -5.74
CA GLN A 105 0.21 10.62 -7.00
C GLN A 105 -0.73 11.78 -7.33
N VAL A 106 -1.90 11.89 -6.69
CA VAL A 106 -2.90 12.92 -7.01
C VAL A 106 -2.36 14.34 -6.80
N PRO A 107 -1.71 14.69 -5.67
CA PRO A 107 -1.09 16.01 -5.49
C PRO A 107 -0.07 16.37 -6.58
N LEU A 108 0.71 15.39 -7.02
CA LEU A 108 1.70 15.59 -8.08
C LEU A 108 1.00 15.83 -9.42
N VAL A 109 0.01 15.01 -9.76
CA VAL A 109 -0.76 15.15 -11.00
C VAL A 109 -1.46 16.51 -11.07
N LEU A 110 -2.11 16.94 -9.97
CA LEU A 110 -2.82 18.22 -9.92
C LEU A 110 -1.93 19.43 -10.25
N GLN A 111 -0.65 19.40 -9.89
CA GLN A 111 0.30 20.48 -10.20
C GLN A 111 0.63 20.59 -11.69
N THR A 112 0.36 19.55 -12.48
CA THR A 112 0.62 19.52 -13.92
C THR A 112 -0.60 19.93 -14.76
N LEU A 113 -1.77 20.03 -14.12
CA LEU A 113 -3.03 20.32 -14.81
C LEU A 113 -3.25 21.83 -14.94
N ARG A 114 -3.92 22.22 -16.03
CA ARG A 114 -4.45 23.57 -16.15
C ARG A 114 -5.57 23.79 -15.13
N HIS A 115 -5.83 25.06 -14.78
CA HIS A 115 -6.88 25.43 -13.83
C HIS A 115 -8.31 24.98 -14.25
N ASP A 116 -8.52 24.71 -15.54
CA ASP A 116 -9.78 24.26 -16.12
C ASP A 116 -9.89 22.72 -16.27
N GLN A 117 -8.88 21.98 -15.79
CA GLN A 117 -8.84 20.52 -15.82
C GLN A 117 -9.05 19.93 -14.42
N ARG A 118 -9.43 18.64 -14.38
CA ARG A 118 -9.70 17.90 -13.13
C ARG A 118 -9.03 16.52 -13.17
N CYS A 119 -8.54 16.06 -12.02
CA CYS A 119 -8.12 14.68 -11.83
C CYS A 119 -9.35 13.82 -11.46
N CYS A 120 -9.55 12.70 -12.16
CA CYS A 120 -10.63 11.75 -11.87
C CYS A 120 -10.03 10.47 -11.27
N VAL A 121 -10.59 10.03 -10.14
CA VAL A 121 -10.24 8.76 -9.50
C VAL A 121 -11.29 7.72 -9.86
N LEU A 122 -10.86 6.64 -10.51
CA LEU A 122 -11.68 5.45 -10.72
C LEU A 122 -11.45 4.50 -9.54
N THR A 123 -12.52 4.13 -8.85
CA THR A 123 -12.46 3.32 -7.63
C THR A 123 -13.42 2.13 -7.70
N VAL A 124 -13.05 1.04 -7.03
CA VAL A 124 -13.89 -0.16 -6.88
C VAL A 124 -15.17 0.11 -6.10
N ASN A 125 -15.14 1.11 -5.20
CA ASN A 125 -16.30 1.50 -4.42
C ASN A 125 -16.30 3.01 -4.13
N ALA A 126 -17.18 3.74 -4.81
CA ALA A 126 -17.29 5.18 -4.66
C ALA A 126 -17.97 5.59 -3.34
N SER A 127 -18.82 4.74 -2.74
CA SER A 127 -19.53 5.11 -1.51
C SER A 127 -18.64 5.06 -0.27
N THR A 128 -17.49 4.39 -0.36
CA THR A 128 -16.56 4.21 0.77
C THR A 128 -15.21 4.88 0.54
N LEU A 129 -14.91 5.35 -0.67
CA LEU A 129 -13.78 6.26 -0.90
C LEU A 129 -14.18 7.67 -0.43
N THR A 130 -13.81 7.99 0.81
CA THR A 130 -14.15 9.26 1.47
C THR A 130 -13.01 10.28 1.42
N ASP A 131 -13.32 11.53 1.78
CA ASP A 131 -12.33 12.61 1.93
C ASP A 131 -11.16 12.23 2.84
N ALA A 132 -11.38 11.37 3.85
CA ALA A 132 -10.32 10.89 4.74
C ALA A 132 -9.19 10.18 3.97
N HIS A 133 -9.52 9.46 2.89
CA HIS A 133 -8.51 8.79 2.06
C HIS A 133 -7.65 9.80 1.30
N LEU A 134 -8.27 10.87 0.80
CA LEU A 134 -7.59 11.90 0.02
C LEU A 134 -6.75 12.80 0.94
N GLN A 135 -7.33 13.24 2.07
CA GLN A 135 -6.64 14.06 3.07
C GLN A 135 -5.39 13.37 3.64
N ALA A 136 -5.43 12.05 3.84
CA ALA A 136 -4.29 11.29 4.36
C ALA A 136 -3.10 11.23 3.38
N VAL A 137 -3.31 11.48 2.08
CA VAL A 137 -2.28 11.40 1.04
C VAL A 137 -1.96 12.73 0.35
N GLY A 138 -2.60 13.83 0.79
CA GLY A 138 -2.41 15.18 0.26
C GLY A 138 -3.53 15.63 -0.66
#